data_AF-A0A9X5E937-F1
#
_entry.id   AF-A0A9X5E937-F1
#
_cell.length_a   1.000
_cell.length_b   1.000
_cell.length_c   1.000
_cell.angle_alpha   90.00
_cell.angle_beta   90.00
_cell.angle_gamma   90.00
#
_symmetry.space_group_name_H-M   'P 1'
#
loop_
_entity.id
_entity.type
_entity.pdbx_description
1 polymer ?
#
loop_
_entity_poly.entity_id
_entity_poly.type
_entity_poly.pdbx_seq_one_letter_code
_entity_poly.pdbx_strand_id
1 'polypeptide(L)'
;MGKTIYLVAGSLAIAGWIGSNFPATGAEIVTDSLRNGYRACTARMLNSGVSPEAAARACAGALYPKDVARCVTRIEGQTEISAQDALATCTQARRPIELSRCVVGISENSQGQPVPGVLDFCGRSLLPIRYAECVVGLRREINELAPTQAMETCISAGDRPLDFAPNFIPQGQLQQPVTSPALTAPATPEQTAPTPDAPASDTPTPATP
;
A
#
# COMPACT_ATOMS: atom_id res chain seq x y z
N MET A 1 64.38 19.11 -8.41
CA MET A 1 65.16 19.79 -9.46
C MET A 1 64.65 19.33 -10.83
N GLY A 2 64.17 20.27 -11.66
CA GLY A 2 63.81 20.09 -13.07
C GLY A 2 62.37 19.62 -13.34
N LYS A 3 61.57 20.22 -14.22
CA LYS A 3 61.75 21.39 -15.11
C LYS A 3 60.36 21.78 -15.63
N THR A 4 60.01 23.07 -15.55
CA THR A 4 58.79 23.65 -16.12
C THR A 4 58.93 23.82 -17.63
N ILE A 5 57.89 23.51 -18.41
CA ILE A 5 57.70 24.01 -19.79
C ILE A 5 56.23 24.39 -19.95
N TYR A 6 55.98 25.68 -20.25
CA TYR A 6 54.71 26.27 -20.69
C TYR A 6 54.85 26.71 -22.14
N LEU A 7 53.90 26.37 -23.02
CA LEU A 7 53.67 26.94 -24.36
C LEU A 7 52.32 26.34 -24.86
N VAL A 8 51.33 26.97 -25.50
CA VAL A 8 50.92 28.35 -25.86
C VAL A 8 49.41 28.23 -26.12
N ALA A 9 48.62 29.25 -25.75
CA ALA A 9 47.24 29.41 -26.20
C ALA A 9 47.21 30.02 -27.63
N GLY A 10 46.42 29.44 -28.53
CA GLY A 10 46.19 29.98 -29.88
C GLY A 10 44.98 29.31 -30.52
N SER A 11 43.87 30.04 -30.59
CA SER A 11 42.51 29.66 -30.96
C SER A 11 42.28 29.48 -32.46
N LEU A 12 41.45 28.50 -32.84
CA LEU A 12 40.62 28.52 -34.05
C LEU A 12 39.24 27.95 -33.72
N ALA A 13 38.23 28.82 -33.74
CA ALA A 13 36.83 28.46 -33.63
C ALA A 13 36.39 27.74 -34.91
N ILE A 14 35.88 26.51 -34.77
CA ILE A 14 35.08 25.86 -35.81
C ILE A 14 33.68 25.75 -35.22
N ALA A 15 32.78 26.63 -35.68
CA ALA A 15 31.36 26.51 -35.44
C ALA A 15 30.83 25.32 -36.29
N GLY A 16 30.97 24.11 -35.77
CA GLY A 16 30.33 22.92 -36.30
C GLY A 16 28.99 22.69 -35.59
N TRP A 17 27.88 23.00 -36.25
CA TRP A 17 26.57 22.50 -35.84
C TRP A 17 26.50 21.01 -36.15
N ILE A 18 26.99 20.18 -35.24
CA ILE A 18 26.59 18.77 -35.25
C ILE A 18 25.15 18.75 -34.75
N GLY A 19 24.23 18.51 -35.67
CA GLY A 19 22.85 18.15 -35.33
C GLY A 19 22.90 16.87 -34.52
N SER A 20 22.85 17.00 -33.20
CA SER A 20 22.84 15.86 -32.30
C SER A 20 21.48 15.17 -32.40
N ASN A 21 21.38 14.24 -33.34
CA ASN A 21 20.52 13.07 -33.17
C ASN A 21 21.12 12.27 -32.01
N PHE A 22 20.87 12.70 -30.78
CA PHE A 22 21.07 11.83 -29.65
C PHE A 22 19.99 10.75 -29.77
N PRO A 23 20.35 9.47 -29.97
CA PRO A 23 19.39 8.41 -29.67
C PRO A 23 18.94 8.66 -28.24
N ALA A 24 17.64 8.58 -27.99
CA ALA A 24 17.12 8.53 -26.64
C ALA A 24 17.77 7.31 -25.96
N THR A 25 18.95 7.50 -25.37
CA THR A 25 19.46 6.60 -24.35
C THR A 25 18.43 6.72 -23.27
N GLY A 26 17.59 5.69 -23.15
CA GLY A 26 16.70 5.52 -22.03
C GLY A 26 17.57 5.52 -20.78
N ALA A 27 17.80 6.70 -20.23
CA ALA A 27 18.35 6.86 -18.91
C ALA A 27 17.28 6.28 -18.00
N GLU A 28 17.54 5.09 -17.48
CA GLU A 28 16.70 4.45 -16.49
C GLU A 28 16.44 5.48 -15.39
N ILE A 29 15.18 5.86 -15.21
CA ILE A 29 14.76 6.80 -14.16
C ILE A 29 14.78 6.04 -12.82
N VAL A 30 15.92 5.48 -12.45
CA VAL A 30 16.15 4.88 -11.14
C VAL A 30 16.37 6.03 -10.17
N THR A 31 15.31 6.44 -9.49
CA THR A 31 15.43 7.46 -8.46
C THR A 31 16.32 6.96 -7.32
N ASP A 32 17.12 7.87 -6.73
CA ASP A 32 17.98 7.54 -5.58
C ASP A 32 17.18 6.95 -4.41
N SER A 33 15.90 7.34 -4.26
CA SER A 33 14.99 6.80 -3.24
C SER A 33 14.73 5.30 -3.42
N LEU A 34 14.52 4.85 -4.66
CA LEU A 34 14.34 3.43 -4.99
C LEU A 34 15.64 2.66 -4.76
N ARG A 35 16.77 3.14 -5.29
CA ARG A 35 18.09 2.51 -5.09
C ARG A 35 18.43 2.35 -3.60
N ASN A 36 18.18 3.40 -2.82
CA ASN A 36 18.35 3.37 -1.37
C ASN A 36 17.34 2.42 -0.69
N GLY A 37 16.11 2.30 -1.22
CA GLY A 37 15.10 1.35 -0.76
C GLY A 37 15.50 -0.11 -0.91
N TYR A 38 15.94 -0.53 -2.10
CA TYR A 38 16.36 -1.91 -2.35
C TYR A 38 17.62 -2.28 -1.56
N ARG A 39 18.60 -1.38 -1.49
CA ARG A 39 19.80 -1.56 -0.66
C ARG A 39 19.44 -1.73 0.82
N ALA A 40 18.61 -0.84 1.35
CA ALA A 40 18.21 -0.87 2.75
C ALA A 40 17.32 -2.08 3.08
N CYS A 41 16.50 -2.55 2.14
CA CYS A 41 15.72 -3.78 2.29
C CYS A 41 16.66 -4.99 2.37
N THR A 42 17.53 -5.16 1.38
CA THR A 42 18.44 -6.32 1.30
C THR A 42 19.35 -6.40 2.51
N ALA A 43 19.95 -5.27 2.92
CA ALA A 43 20.81 -5.23 4.10
C ALA A 43 20.08 -5.65 5.37
N ARG A 44 18.83 -5.21 5.56
CA ARG A 44 18.02 -5.61 6.74
C ARG A 44 17.69 -7.09 6.72
N MET A 45 17.28 -7.64 5.57
CA MET A 45 16.96 -9.06 5.44
C MET A 45 18.16 -9.94 5.78
N LEU A 46 19.34 -9.63 5.22
CA LEU A 46 20.58 -10.36 5.49
C LEU A 46 20.97 -10.28 6.98
N ASN A 47 20.84 -9.10 7.59
CA ASN A 47 21.16 -8.90 9.01
C ASN A 47 20.19 -9.66 9.93
N SER A 48 18.95 -9.90 9.50
CA SER A 48 17.95 -10.70 10.22
C SER A 48 18.01 -12.20 9.87
N GLY A 49 19.06 -12.66 9.18
CA GLY A 49 19.28 -14.08 8.90
C GLY A 49 18.49 -14.65 7.71
N VAL A 50 17.86 -13.81 6.90
CA VAL A 50 17.22 -14.24 5.64
C VAL A 50 18.30 -14.57 4.61
N SER A 51 18.12 -15.66 3.84
CA SER A 51 19.11 -16.05 2.83
C SER A 51 19.28 -14.98 1.74
N PRO A 52 20.48 -14.86 1.12
CA PRO A 52 20.72 -13.90 0.05
C PRO A 52 19.75 -14.01 -1.12
N GLU A 53 19.40 -15.23 -1.53
CA GLU A 53 18.48 -15.50 -2.64
C GLU A 53 17.05 -15.09 -2.29
N ALA A 54 16.62 -15.38 -1.06
CA ALA A 54 15.30 -15.00 -0.56
C ALA A 54 15.18 -13.48 -0.42
N ALA A 55 16.21 -12.82 0.13
CA ALA A 55 16.29 -11.38 0.25
C ALA A 55 16.27 -10.69 -1.12
N ALA A 56 17.06 -11.18 -2.09
CA ALA A 56 17.09 -10.64 -3.44
C ALA A 56 15.71 -10.72 -4.11
N ARG A 57 15.06 -11.90 -4.06
CA ARG A 57 13.73 -12.12 -4.64
C ARG A 57 12.67 -11.25 -3.97
N ALA A 58 12.66 -11.19 -2.64
CA ALA A 58 11.68 -10.44 -1.87
C ALA A 58 11.82 -8.92 -2.10
N CYS A 59 13.04 -8.39 -2.01
CA CYS A 59 13.28 -6.96 -2.16
C CYS A 59 13.06 -6.51 -3.62
N ALA A 60 13.52 -7.27 -4.61
CA ALA A 60 13.32 -6.93 -6.03
C ALA A 60 11.85 -7.06 -6.48
N GLY A 61 11.10 -7.99 -5.90
CA GLY A 61 9.67 -8.19 -6.21
C GLY A 61 8.72 -7.24 -5.46
N ALA A 62 9.22 -6.45 -4.51
CA ALA A 62 8.38 -5.59 -3.67
C ALA A 62 8.17 -4.20 -4.30
N LEU A 63 6.91 -3.75 -4.37
CA LEU A 63 6.58 -2.38 -4.74
C LEU A 63 7.11 -1.35 -3.71
N TYR A 64 7.11 -1.73 -2.43
CA TYR A 64 7.59 -0.92 -1.31
C TYR A 64 8.63 -1.70 -0.48
N PRO A 65 9.89 -1.80 -0.93
CA PRO A 65 10.89 -2.68 -0.32
C PRO A 65 11.22 -2.32 1.14
N LYS A 66 11.14 -1.04 1.50
CA LYS A 66 11.34 -0.59 2.90
C LYS A 66 10.26 -1.12 3.85
N ASP A 67 9.02 -1.23 3.37
CA ASP A 67 7.88 -1.67 4.19
C ASP A 67 7.89 -3.17 4.40
N VAL A 68 8.25 -3.94 3.36
CA VAL A 68 8.48 -5.38 3.47
C VAL A 68 9.59 -5.68 4.47
N ALA A 69 10.74 -5.00 4.36
CA ALA A 69 11.82 -5.17 5.31
C ALA A 69 11.41 -4.79 6.74
N ARG A 70 10.68 -3.68 6.92
CA ARG A 70 10.18 -3.28 8.24
C ARG A 70 9.19 -4.30 8.81
N CYS A 71 8.33 -4.87 7.98
CA CYS A 71 7.39 -5.92 8.39
C CYS A 71 8.12 -7.11 8.99
N VAL A 72 9.10 -7.65 8.24
CA VAL A 72 9.89 -8.82 8.65
C VAL A 72 10.71 -8.53 9.91
N THR A 73 11.50 -7.46 9.92
CA THR A 73 12.38 -7.14 11.07
C THR A 73 11.59 -6.82 12.33
N ARG A 74 10.36 -6.29 12.19
CA ARG A 74 9.49 -5.99 13.33
C ARG A 74 8.94 -7.28 13.95
N ILE A 75 8.52 -8.23 13.12
CA ILE A 75 8.03 -9.53 13.59
C ILE A 75 9.17 -10.30 14.27
N GLU A 76 10.33 -10.38 13.63
CA GLU A 76 11.50 -11.08 14.20
C GLU A 76 12.00 -10.44 15.50
N GLY A 77 12.07 -9.11 15.57
CA GLY A 77 12.55 -8.43 16.77
C GLY A 77 11.56 -8.36 17.95
N GLN A 78 10.28 -8.70 17.75
CA GLN A 78 9.24 -8.54 18.78
C GLN A 78 8.40 -9.81 19.02
N THR A 79 8.70 -10.91 18.33
CA THR A 79 8.01 -12.19 18.47
C THR A 79 9.01 -13.34 18.36
N GLU A 80 8.57 -14.58 18.59
CA GLU A 80 9.39 -15.78 18.38
C GLU A 80 9.44 -16.25 16.92
N ILE A 81 8.81 -15.51 16.00
CA ILE A 81 8.72 -15.86 14.58
C ILE A 81 10.00 -15.40 13.87
N SER A 82 10.69 -16.32 13.21
CA SER A 82 11.92 -15.98 12.48
C SER A 82 11.65 -15.04 11.31
N ALA A 83 12.66 -14.25 10.93
CA ALA A 83 12.57 -13.40 9.74
C ALA A 83 12.29 -14.20 8.46
N GLN A 84 12.83 -15.42 8.39
CA GLN A 84 12.65 -16.31 7.25
C GLN A 84 11.18 -16.78 7.13
N ASP A 85 10.54 -17.09 8.27
CA ASP A 85 9.14 -17.54 8.30
C ASP A 85 8.16 -16.39 8.02
N ALA A 86 8.49 -15.17 8.47
CA ALA A 86 7.66 -13.98 8.24
C ALA A 86 7.73 -13.47 6.79
N LEU A 87 8.78 -13.82 6.04
CA LEU A 87 9.09 -13.23 4.72
C LEU A 87 7.97 -13.40 3.70
N ALA A 88 7.43 -14.62 3.58
CA ALA A 88 6.41 -14.93 2.60
C ALA A 88 5.14 -14.10 2.84
N THR A 89 4.65 -14.06 4.08
CA THR A 89 3.46 -13.31 4.44
C THR A 89 3.67 -11.80 4.29
N CYS A 90 4.82 -11.27 4.71
CA CYS A 90 5.13 -9.84 4.57
C CYS A 90 5.25 -9.38 3.12
N THR A 91 5.75 -10.24 2.22
CA THR A 91 5.88 -9.92 0.78
C THR A 91 4.55 -10.00 0.04
N GLN A 92 3.64 -10.87 0.47
CA GLN A 92 2.31 -11.03 -0.11
C GLN A 92 1.30 -9.99 0.41
N ALA A 93 1.53 -9.42 1.59
CA ALA A 93 0.64 -8.45 2.20
C ALA A 93 0.56 -7.14 1.40
N ARG A 94 -0.66 -6.69 1.10
CA ARG A 94 -0.90 -5.34 0.52
C ARG A 94 -0.52 -4.21 1.48
N ARG A 95 -0.50 -4.48 2.78
CA ARG A 95 -0.17 -3.52 3.86
C ARG A 95 0.81 -4.14 4.86
N PRO A 96 2.10 -4.28 4.52
CA PRO A 96 3.08 -4.99 5.36
C PRO A 96 3.19 -4.41 6.78
N ILE A 97 3.07 -3.09 6.91
CA ILE A 97 3.16 -2.41 8.22
C ILE A 97 1.98 -2.79 9.12
N GLU A 98 0.76 -2.82 8.60
CA GLU A 98 -0.41 -3.22 9.38
C GLU A 98 -0.37 -4.70 9.75
N LEU A 99 0.09 -5.56 8.83
CA LEU A 99 0.29 -6.98 9.12
C LEU A 99 1.26 -7.18 10.28
N SER A 100 2.43 -6.54 10.26
CA SER A 100 3.40 -6.67 11.36
C SER A 100 2.86 -6.17 12.70
N ARG A 101 2.05 -5.10 12.70
CA ARG A 101 1.39 -4.61 13.93
C ARG A 101 0.34 -5.60 14.44
N CYS A 102 -0.41 -6.23 13.54
CA CYS A 102 -1.36 -7.27 13.88
C CYS A 102 -0.67 -8.45 14.57
N VAL A 103 0.39 -8.98 13.94
CA VAL A 103 1.15 -10.13 14.46
C VAL A 103 1.74 -9.81 15.82
N VAL A 104 2.49 -8.71 15.92
CA VAL A 104 3.12 -8.30 17.19
C VAL A 104 2.09 -8.04 18.27
N GLY A 105 1.00 -7.33 17.95
CA GLY A 105 -0.04 -7.01 18.93
C GLY A 105 -0.68 -8.26 19.54
N ILE A 106 -0.96 -9.28 18.72
CA ILE A 106 -1.52 -10.55 19.21
C ILE A 106 -0.46 -11.36 19.99
N SER A 107 0.78 -11.43 19.49
CA SER A 107 1.88 -12.15 20.14
C SER A 107 2.22 -11.56 21.52
N GLU A 108 2.29 -10.23 21.64
CA GLU A 108 2.59 -9.55 22.91
C GLU A 108 1.43 -9.67 23.93
N ASN A 109 0.18 -9.77 23.47
CA ASN A 109 -0.98 -10.03 24.33
C ASN A 109 -1.31 -11.52 24.46
N SER A 110 -0.35 -12.40 24.17
CA SER A 110 -0.57 -13.85 24.21
C SER A 110 -0.63 -14.44 25.62
N GLN A 111 -0.12 -13.71 26.63
CA GLN A 111 0.15 -14.20 28.00
C GLN A 111 1.15 -15.39 28.02
N GLY A 112 2.11 -15.39 27.09
CA GLY A 112 3.09 -16.47 26.96
C GLY A 112 2.52 -17.77 26.38
N GLN A 113 1.25 -17.76 25.97
CA GLN A 113 0.65 -18.89 25.26
C GLN A 113 1.13 -18.89 23.80
N PRO A 114 1.40 -20.06 23.21
CA PRO A 114 1.75 -20.13 21.80
C PRO A 114 0.60 -19.61 20.93
N VAL A 115 0.95 -18.84 19.90
CA VAL A 115 -0.02 -18.27 18.94
C VAL A 115 0.26 -18.84 17.54
N PRO A 116 0.00 -20.14 17.31
CA PRO A 116 0.28 -20.75 16.03
C PRO A 116 -0.60 -20.12 14.94
N GLY A 117 -0.02 -19.95 13.75
CA GLY A 117 -0.76 -19.45 12.58
C GLY A 117 -1.10 -17.96 12.60
N VAL A 118 -0.59 -17.16 13.56
CA VAL A 118 -0.89 -15.71 13.64
C VAL A 118 -0.58 -14.96 12.33
N LEU A 119 0.48 -15.37 11.61
CA LEU A 119 0.81 -14.83 10.28
C LEU A 119 -0.32 -15.05 9.26
N ASP A 120 -0.91 -16.25 9.23
CA ASP A 120 -1.99 -16.60 8.31
C ASP A 120 -3.24 -15.78 8.62
N PHE A 121 -3.66 -15.74 9.89
CA PHE A 121 -4.82 -14.97 10.31
C PHE A 121 -4.67 -13.46 10.00
N CYS A 122 -3.54 -12.87 10.37
CA CYS A 122 -3.27 -11.47 10.08
C CYS A 122 -3.15 -11.20 8.56
N GLY A 123 -2.66 -12.16 7.78
CA GLY A 123 -2.53 -12.06 6.33
C GLY A 123 -3.87 -12.17 5.59
N ARG A 124 -4.79 -12.98 6.10
CA ARG A 124 -6.13 -13.18 5.53
C ARG A 124 -7.12 -12.07 5.91
N SER A 125 -6.88 -11.38 7.02
CA SER A 125 -7.71 -10.26 7.43
C SER A 125 -7.59 -9.08 6.46
N LEU A 126 -8.75 -8.57 6.00
CA LEU A 126 -8.81 -7.34 5.20
C LEU A 126 -8.46 -6.08 6.01
N LEU A 127 -8.55 -6.15 7.33
CA LEU A 127 -8.31 -5.06 8.28
C LEU A 127 -7.46 -5.58 9.45
N PRO A 128 -6.14 -5.79 9.26
CA PRO A 128 -5.28 -6.45 10.25
C PRO A 128 -5.30 -5.76 11.62
N ILE A 129 -5.40 -4.42 11.65
CA ILE A 129 -5.46 -3.67 12.91
C ILE A 129 -6.76 -3.93 13.68
N ARG A 130 -7.91 -3.87 13.01
CA ARG A 130 -9.21 -4.14 13.64
C ARG A 130 -9.32 -5.59 14.13
N TYR A 131 -8.76 -6.51 13.35
CA TYR A 131 -8.69 -7.91 13.73
C TYR A 131 -7.85 -8.11 15.01
N ALA A 132 -6.66 -7.50 15.09
CA ALA A 132 -5.84 -7.56 16.30
C ALA A 132 -6.52 -6.89 17.51
N GLU A 133 -7.20 -5.75 17.33
CA GLU A 133 -8.00 -5.11 18.38
C GLU A 133 -9.08 -6.04 18.92
N CYS A 134 -9.78 -6.77 18.05
CA CYS A 134 -10.77 -7.77 18.46
C CYS A 134 -10.13 -8.89 19.30
N VAL A 135 -9.04 -9.49 18.81
CA VAL A 135 -8.38 -10.61 19.48
C VAL A 135 -7.82 -10.19 20.85
N VAL A 136 -7.13 -9.06 20.90
CA VAL A 136 -6.54 -8.52 22.13
C VAL A 136 -7.64 -8.08 23.10
N GLY A 137 -8.69 -7.43 22.61
CA GLY A 137 -9.83 -6.99 23.43
C GLY A 137 -10.55 -8.15 24.10
N LEU A 138 -10.93 -9.19 23.34
CA LEU A 138 -11.60 -10.36 23.90
C LEU A 138 -10.77 -11.06 24.98
N ARG A 139 -9.47 -11.19 24.76
CA ARG A 139 -8.58 -11.91 25.68
C ARG A 139 -8.20 -11.12 26.93
N ARG A 140 -8.34 -9.80 26.90
CA ARG A 140 -8.19 -8.97 28.11
C ARG A 140 -9.34 -9.15 29.08
N GLU A 141 -10.54 -9.39 28.56
CA GLU A 141 -11.74 -9.55 29.38
C GLU A 141 -12.03 -11.03 29.72
N ILE A 142 -11.65 -11.95 28.85
CA ILE A 142 -11.90 -13.40 29.00
C ILE A 142 -10.57 -14.12 29.18
N ASN A 143 -10.12 -14.23 30.44
CA ASN A 143 -8.81 -14.81 30.78
C ASN A 143 -8.64 -16.28 30.34
N GLU A 144 -9.74 -17.03 30.30
CA GLU A 144 -9.73 -18.45 29.90
C GLU A 144 -9.78 -18.64 28.38
N LEU A 145 -9.94 -17.56 27.60
CA LEU A 145 -10.02 -17.63 26.15
C LEU A 145 -8.64 -17.88 25.53
N ALA A 146 -8.48 -19.05 24.92
CA ALA A 146 -7.26 -19.41 24.21
C ALA A 146 -6.96 -18.43 23.05
N PRO A 147 -5.67 -18.13 22.76
CA PRO A 147 -5.28 -17.24 21.65
C PRO A 147 -5.90 -17.65 20.31
N THR A 148 -5.84 -18.94 19.99
CA THR A 148 -6.38 -19.50 18.74
C THR A 148 -7.91 -19.38 18.67
N GLN A 149 -8.61 -19.60 19.78
CA GLN A 149 -10.06 -19.45 19.83
C GLN A 149 -10.51 -18.00 19.62
N ALA A 150 -9.78 -17.03 20.20
CA ALA A 150 -10.03 -15.61 19.96
C ALA A 150 -9.79 -15.23 18.48
N MET A 151 -8.70 -15.73 17.90
CA MET A 151 -8.38 -15.52 16.47
C MET A 151 -9.50 -16.04 15.55
N GLU A 152 -9.97 -17.27 15.75
CA GLU A 152 -11.07 -17.87 14.98
C GLU A 152 -12.39 -17.11 15.17
N THR A 153 -12.68 -16.68 16.39
CA THR A 153 -13.88 -15.89 16.68
C THR A 153 -13.85 -14.54 15.96
N CYS A 154 -12.70 -13.86 15.97
CA CYS A 154 -12.57 -12.53 15.37
C CYS A 154 -12.51 -12.55 13.84
N ILE A 155 -11.95 -13.60 13.22
CA ILE A 155 -11.89 -13.68 11.75
C ILE A 155 -13.28 -13.93 11.17
N SER A 156 -14.07 -14.82 11.79
CA SER A 156 -15.43 -15.14 11.35
C SER A 156 -16.42 -13.97 11.49
N ALA A 157 -16.18 -13.06 12.45
CA ALA A 157 -16.97 -11.84 12.60
C ALA A 157 -16.77 -10.84 11.44
N GLY A 158 -15.61 -10.85 10.79
CA GLY A 158 -15.32 -10.00 9.62
C GLY A 158 -15.95 -10.52 8.32
N ASP A 159 -16.22 -11.81 8.23
CA ASP A 159 -16.83 -12.47 7.06
C ASP A 159 -18.35 -12.33 7.02
N ARG A 160 -18.99 -11.91 8.13
CA ARG A 160 -20.41 -11.55 8.07
C ARG A 160 -20.52 -10.24 7.28
N PRO A 161 -21.15 -10.24 6.09
CA PRO A 161 -21.64 -8.97 5.55
C PRO A 161 -22.45 -8.35 6.68
N LEU A 162 -22.14 -7.09 7.04
CA LEU A 162 -22.94 -6.32 7.99
C LEU A 162 -24.38 -6.57 7.58
N ASP A 163 -25.10 -7.33 8.40
CA ASP A 163 -26.45 -7.78 8.11
C ASP A 163 -27.17 -6.51 7.66
N PHE A 164 -27.50 -6.44 6.38
CA PHE A 164 -28.24 -5.31 5.85
C PHE A 164 -29.52 -5.34 6.68
N ALA A 165 -29.61 -4.46 7.69
CA ALA A 165 -30.88 -4.20 8.33
C ALA A 165 -31.85 -3.98 7.17
N PRO A 166 -32.91 -4.79 7.03
CA PRO A 166 -33.74 -4.75 5.86
C PRO A 166 -34.33 -3.36 5.78
N ASN A 167 -33.76 -2.49 4.94
CA ASN A 167 -34.39 -1.26 4.53
C ASN A 167 -35.38 -1.63 3.40
N PHE A 168 -36.17 -2.68 3.65
CA PHE A 168 -37.44 -2.84 2.97
C PHE A 168 -38.32 -1.73 3.54
N ILE A 169 -38.28 -0.56 2.92
CA ILE A 169 -39.42 0.33 2.96
C ILE A 169 -40.52 -0.45 2.24
N PRO A 170 -41.59 -0.89 2.91
CA PRO A 170 -42.72 -1.49 2.22
C PRO A 170 -43.21 -0.47 1.20
N GLN A 171 -43.46 -0.88 -0.06
CA GLN A 171 -43.89 0.03 -1.13
C GLN A 171 -45.23 0.74 -0.87
N GLY A 172 -45.82 0.60 0.32
CA GLY A 172 -46.96 1.37 0.83
C GLY A 172 -46.61 2.57 1.74
N GLN A 173 -45.33 2.92 1.90
CA GLN A 173 -44.89 4.10 2.66
C GLN A 173 -43.99 5.00 1.80
N LEU A 174 -44.47 5.39 0.61
CA LEU A 174 -44.00 6.61 -0.03
C LEU A 174 -44.45 7.79 0.84
N GLN A 175 -43.72 8.03 1.94
CA GLN A 175 -43.82 9.29 2.67
C GLN A 175 -43.29 10.38 1.75
N GLN A 176 -44.10 11.43 1.67
CA GLN A 176 -44.00 12.58 0.78
C GLN A 176 -42.57 13.13 0.67
N PRO A 177 -42.21 13.78 -0.45
CA PRO A 177 -40.88 14.37 -0.63
C PRO A 177 -40.59 15.32 0.53
N VAL A 178 -39.67 14.91 1.40
CA VAL A 178 -39.05 15.80 2.37
C VAL A 178 -38.26 16.82 1.57
N THR A 179 -38.79 18.04 1.48
CA THR A 179 -38.03 19.19 1.01
C THR A 179 -36.76 19.27 1.84
N SER A 180 -35.62 18.95 1.22
CA SER A 180 -34.31 19.14 1.82
C SER A 180 -34.18 20.61 2.23
N PRO A 181 -33.72 20.94 3.46
CA PRO A 181 -33.29 22.29 3.75
C PRO A 181 -32.18 22.64 2.77
N ALA A 182 -32.37 23.72 2.01
CA ALA A 182 -31.34 24.24 1.13
C ALA A 182 -30.06 24.44 1.96
N LEU A 183 -28.97 23.79 1.55
CA LEU A 183 -27.64 24.14 2.02
C LEU A 183 -27.38 25.58 1.58
N THR A 184 -27.39 26.53 2.51
CA THR A 184 -26.89 27.88 2.26
C THR A 184 -25.39 27.79 2.06
N ALA A 185 -24.98 27.69 0.79
CA ALA A 185 -23.60 27.88 0.41
C ALA A 185 -23.17 29.31 0.77
N PRO A 186 -21.96 29.52 1.35
CA PRO A 186 -21.36 30.83 1.39
C PRO A 186 -21.17 31.35 -0.03
N ALA A 187 -21.56 32.61 -0.29
CA ALA A 187 -21.36 33.25 -1.57
C ALA A 187 -19.87 33.22 -1.96
N THR A 188 -19.55 32.43 -2.98
CA THR A 188 -18.28 32.55 -3.71
C THR A 188 -18.47 33.64 -4.77
N PRO A 189 -17.59 34.65 -4.87
CA PRO A 189 -17.74 35.71 -5.86
C PRO A 189 -17.71 35.17 -7.29
N GLU A 190 -18.68 35.66 -8.05
CA GLU A 190 -18.94 35.43 -9.47
C GLU A 190 -17.67 35.59 -10.32
N GLN A 191 -17.25 34.53 -11.01
CA GLN A 191 -16.27 34.60 -12.09
C GLN A 191 -16.97 34.12 -13.37
N THR A 192 -17.42 35.08 -14.16
CA THR A 192 -18.13 34.89 -15.42
C THR A 192 -17.18 34.33 -16.47
N ALA A 193 -17.53 33.20 -17.07
CA ALA A 193 -16.96 32.76 -18.35
C ALA A 193 -18.08 32.19 -19.24
N PRO A 194 -18.03 32.45 -20.56
CA PRO A 194 -19.17 32.32 -21.46
C PRO A 194 -19.46 30.89 -21.92
N THR A 195 -20.75 30.65 -22.18
CA THR A 195 -21.37 29.44 -22.72
C THR A 195 -20.84 29.04 -24.10
N PRO A 196 -20.62 27.75 -24.35
CA PRO A 196 -20.72 27.20 -25.71
C PRO A 196 -22.10 26.53 -25.91
N ASP A 197 -22.87 27.07 -26.84
CA ASP A 197 -24.12 26.51 -27.36
C ASP A 197 -23.92 25.11 -27.96
N ALA A 198 -24.86 24.21 -27.68
CA ALA A 198 -25.12 23.03 -28.49
C ALA A 198 -26.52 23.17 -29.10
N PRO A 199 -26.67 22.84 -30.39
CA PRO A 199 -27.83 22.04 -30.79
C PRO A 199 -27.43 21.05 -31.89
N ALA A 200 -28.21 20.06 -32.29
CA ALA A 200 -29.32 19.29 -31.75
C ALA A 200 -29.37 18.05 -32.67
N SER A 201 -29.99 16.99 -32.20
CA SER A 201 -30.27 15.73 -32.91
C SER A 201 -30.91 15.95 -34.29
N ASP A 202 -30.67 15.03 -35.23
CA ASP A 202 -31.77 14.44 -36.02
C ASP A 202 -31.31 13.17 -36.77
N THR A 203 -32.15 12.14 -36.69
CA THR A 203 -32.04 10.87 -37.42
C THR A 203 -33.01 10.92 -38.60
N PRO A 204 -32.70 10.30 -39.76
CA PRO A 204 -33.61 9.23 -40.20
C PRO A 204 -32.93 8.09 -40.97
N THR A 205 -33.38 6.87 -40.71
CA THR A 205 -33.30 5.68 -41.60
C THR A 205 -34.68 5.51 -42.26
N PRO A 206 -34.95 4.63 -43.25
CA PRO A 206 -34.11 3.82 -44.14
C PRO A 206 -34.52 3.89 -45.64
N ALA A 207 -33.76 3.24 -46.52
CA ALA A 207 -34.27 2.24 -47.49
C ALA A 207 -33.15 1.78 -48.46
N THR A 208 -32.90 0.48 -48.48
CA THR A 208 -32.28 -0.29 -49.58
C THR A 208 -33.39 -0.65 -50.58
N PRO A 209 -33.12 -0.98 -51.85
CA PRO A 209 -32.26 -2.09 -52.30
C PRO A 209 -30.96 -1.69 -52.99
#